data_AF-A0A399RJ43-F1
#
_entry.id   AF-A0A399RJ43-F1
#
_cell.length_a   1.000
_cell.length_b   1.000
_cell.length_c   1.000
_cell.angle_alpha   90.00
_cell.angle_beta   90.00
_cell.angle_gamma   90.00
#
_symmetry.space_group_name_H-M   'P 1'
#
loop_
_entity.id
_entity.type
_entity.pdbx_description
1 polymer ?
#
loop_
_entity_poly.entity_id
_entity_poly.type
_entity_poly.pdbx_seq_one_letter_code
_entity_poly.pdbx_strand_id
1 'polypeptide(L)' 'MADKAFERGLPIGIAVGIALGAAFGAALGNMAFIGLGLPIGLALSPVFGEARMKTESEDKTDEGGPDAG' A
#
# COMPACT_ATOMS: atom_id res chain seq x y z
N MET A 1 15.46 3.07 15.78
CA MET A 1 14.08 2.54 15.98
C MET A 1 13.20 2.75 14.74
N ALA A 2 13.42 3.80 13.95
CA ALA A 2 12.74 4.00 12.65
C ALA A 2 13.03 2.86 11.63
N ASP A 3 14.23 2.30 11.65
CA ASP A 3 14.65 1.26 10.69
C ASP A 3 13.80 -0.01 10.79
N LYS A 4 13.43 -0.44 12.01
CA LYS A 4 12.65 -1.66 12.22
C LYS A 4 11.20 -1.55 11.77
N ALA A 5 10.61 -0.37 11.91
CA ALA A 5 9.26 -0.09 11.41
C ALA A 5 9.27 -0.02 9.89
N PHE A 6 10.27 0.64 9.31
CA PHE A 6 10.46 0.69 7.87
C PHE A 6 10.68 -0.71 7.27
N GLU A 7 11.58 -1.53 7.83
CA GLU A 7 11.84 -2.90 7.36
C GLU A 7 10.58 -3.79 7.36
N ARG A 8 9.73 -3.67 8.38
CA ARG A 8 8.47 -4.43 8.47
C ARG A 8 7.36 -3.88 7.58
N GLY A 9 7.33 -2.56 7.41
CA GLY A 9 6.35 -1.88 6.57
C GLY A 9 6.72 -1.84 5.08
N LEU A 10 7.98 -2.05 4.72
CA LEU A 10 8.50 -2.05 3.35
C LEU A 10 7.78 -3.02 2.40
N PRO A 11 7.59 -4.31 2.73
CA PRO A 11 6.88 -5.23 1.85
C PRO A 11 5.42 -4.78 1.61
N ILE A 12 4.79 -4.21 2.64
CA ILE A 12 3.41 -3.69 2.56
C ILE A 12 3.37 -2.43 1.70
N GLY A 13 4.26 -1.46 1.95
CA GLY A 13 4.35 -0.23 1.18
C GLY A 13 4.64 -0.49 -0.30
N ILE A 14 5.49 -1.46 -0.63
CA ILE A 14 5.73 -1.86 -2.03
C ILE A 14 4.46 -2.46 -2.66
N ALA A 15 3.80 -3.40 -1.98
CA ALA A 15 2.58 -4.02 -2.49
C ALA A 15 1.45 -3.00 -2.72
N VAL A 16 1.22 -2.13 -1.72
CA VAL A 16 0.23 -1.04 -1.80
C VAL A 16 0.62 -0.06 -2.91
N GLY A 17 1.89 0.33 -3.00
CA GLY A 17 2.36 1.25 -4.04
C GLY A 17 2.17 0.73 -5.45
N ILE A 18 2.45 -0.56 -5.70
CA ILE A 18 2.23 -1.19 -7.00
C ILE A 18 0.73 -1.26 -7.32
N ALA A 19 -0.10 -1.70 -6.35
CA ALA A 19 -1.54 -1.80 -6.54
C ALA A 19 -2.17 -0.43 -6.82
N LEU A 20 -1.79 0.60 -6.04
CA LEU A 20 -2.27 1.97 -6.21
C LEU A 20 -1.83 2.54 -7.55
N GLY A 21 -0.55 2.36 -7.92
CA GLY A 21 -0.02 2.81 -9.21
C GLY A 21 -0.69 2.14 -10.40
N ALA A 22 -0.98 0.84 -10.31
CA ALA A 22 -1.72 0.09 -11.33
C ALA A 22 -3.17 0.56 -11.43
N ALA A 23 -3.86 0.75 -10.30
CA ALA A 23 -5.22 1.27 -10.27
C ALA A 23 -5.32 2.69 -10.85
N PHE A 24 -4.41 3.59 -10.46
CA PHE A 24 -4.33 4.93 -11.05
C PHE A 24 -3.98 4.88 -12.55
N GLY A 25 -3.06 4.02 -12.96
CA GLY A 25 -2.70 3.86 -14.37
C GLY A 25 -3.86 3.36 -15.23
N ALA A 26 -4.64 2.41 -14.71
CA ALA A 26 -5.85 1.91 -15.35
C ALA A 26 -6.97 2.97 -15.37
N ALA A 27 -7.19 3.68 -14.26
CA ALA A 27 -8.25 4.68 -14.15
C ALA A 27 -8.00 5.93 -15.01
N LEU A 28 -6.75 6.39 -15.10
CA LEU A 28 -6.38 7.56 -15.92
C LEU A 28 -6.05 7.19 -17.37
N GLY A 29 -6.03 5.90 -17.73
CA GLY A 29 -5.65 5.43 -19.06
C GLY A 29 -4.18 5.71 -19.41
N ASN A 30 -3.33 5.95 -18.41
CA ASN A 30 -1.92 6.26 -18.58
C ASN A 30 -1.06 5.44 -17.63
N MET A 31 -0.38 4.42 -18.16
CA MET A 31 0.47 3.52 -17.38
C MET A 31 1.70 4.19 -16.76
N ALA A 32 2.01 5.45 -17.12
CA ALA A 32 3.06 6.22 -16.45
C ALA A 32 2.78 6.43 -14.96
N PHE A 33 1.51 6.39 -14.53
CA PHE A 33 1.12 6.55 -13.13
C PHE A 33 1.54 5.37 -12.23
N ILE A 34 1.89 4.22 -12.81
CA ILE A 34 2.53 3.12 -12.05
C ILE A 34 3.83 3.60 -11.41
N GLY A 35 4.57 4.47 -12.10
CA GLY A 35 5.81 5.08 -11.59
C GLY A 35 5.60 6.00 -10.39
N LEU A 36 4.38 6.51 -10.16
CA LEU A 36 4.03 7.33 -8.98
C LEU A 36 3.52 6.49 -7.82
N GLY A 37 2.94 5.31 -8.07
CA GLY A 37 2.47 4.42 -7.02
C GLY A 37 3.61 3.93 -6.10
N LEU A 38 4.75 3.56 -6.69
CA LEU A 38 5.92 3.07 -5.95
C LEU A 38 6.48 4.09 -4.93
N PRO A 39 6.76 5.36 -5.28
CA PRO A 39 7.24 6.34 -4.31
C PRO A 39 6.19 6.68 -3.24
N ILE A 40 4.89 6.67 -3.58
CA ILE A 40 3.81 6.85 -2.59
C ILE A 40 3.81 5.69 -1.59
N GLY A 41 3.86 4.44 -2.08
CA GLY A 41 3.95 3.26 -1.24
C GLY A 41 5.16 3.25 -0.33
N LEU A 42 6.33 3.67 -0.85
CA LEU A 42 7.58 3.76 -0.08
C LEU A 42 7.51 4.83 1.02
N ALA A 43 6.88 5.97 0.75
CA ALA A 43 6.66 7.04 1.72
C ALA A 43 5.71 6.62 2.85
N LEU A 44 4.76 5.72 2.56
CA LEU A 44 3.81 5.19 3.53
C LEU A 44 4.35 3.96 4.30
N SER A 45 5.42 3.30 3.83
CA SER A 45 6.05 2.16 4.51
C SER A 45 6.29 2.34 6.02
N PRO A 46 6.91 3.42 6.52
CA PRO A 46 7.13 3.57 7.96
C PRO A 46 5.80 3.75 8.72
N VAL A 47 4.82 4.42 8.11
CA VAL A 47 3.48 4.61 8.67
C VAL A 47 2.76 3.27 8.81
N PHE A 48 2.82 2.42 7.78
CA PHE A 48 2.25 1.07 7.83
C PHE A 48 2.99 0.14 8.80
N GLY A 49 4.32 0.24 8.89
CA GLY A 49 5.11 -0.56 9.82
C GLY A 49 4.85 -0.19 11.28
N GLU A 50 4.70 1.10 11.57
CA GLU A 50 4.35 1.61 12.90
C GLU A 50 2.88 1.33 13.23
N ALA A 51 1.98 1.51 12.26
CA ALA A 51 0.58 1.11 12.40
C ALA A 51 0.47 -0.38 12.69
N ARG A 52 1.17 -1.28 11.98
CA ARG A 52 1.14 -2.73 12.25
C ARG A 52 1.72 -3.11 13.61
N MET A 53 2.69 -2.38 14.14
CA MET A 53 3.13 -2.55 15.54
C MET A 53 2.05 -2.12 16.55
N LYS A 54 1.17 -1.21 16.15
CA LYS A 54 0.06 -0.68 16.97
C LYS A 54 -1.27 -1.43 16.72
N THR A 55 -1.37 -2.16 15.63
CA THR A 55 -2.62 -2.64 14.99
C THR A 55 -2.58 -4.14 14.71
N GLU A 56 -1.84 -4.94 15.49
CA GLU A 56 -2.14 -6.38 15.58
C GLU A 56 -3.57 -6.63 16.17
N SER A 57 -4.21 -5.54 16.62
CA SER A 57 -5.64 -5.36 16.85
C SER A 57 -6.19 -4.30 15.89
N GLU A 58 -7.23 -4.64 15.11
CA GLU A 58 -8.00 -3.83 14.12
C GLU A 58 -7.47 -3.83 12.67
N ASP A 59 -7.65 -4.91 11.93
CA ASP A 59 -8.87 -5.15 11.14
C ASP A 59 -8.52 -5.07 9.65
N LYS A 60 -9.27 -5.83 8.88
CA LYS A 60 -9.12 -6.10 7.46
C LYS A 60 -9.43 -4.84 6.62
N THR A 61 -8.91 -4.84 5.40
CA THR A 61 -9.60 -4.36 4.19
C THR A 61 -8.77 -4.81 3.00
N ASP A 62 -8.84 -6.10 2.65
CA ASP A 62 -9.87 -6.69 1.77
C ASP A 62 -9.50 -6.46 0.30
N GLU A 63 -8.91 -7.47 -0.33
CA GLU A 63 -9.30 -7.76 -1.72
C GLU A 63 -10.79 -8.16 -1.68
N GLY A 64 -11.66 -7.40 -2.37
CA GLY A 64 -13.06 -7.79 -2.52
C GLY A 64 -13.96 -6.66 -2.99
N GLY A 65 -14.03 -6.42 -4.29
CA GLY A 65 -15.25 -5.89 -4.90
C GLY A 65 -15.63 -6.76 -6.10
N PRO A 66 -16.90 -6.83 -6.54
CA PRO A 66 -18.18 -6.73 -5.84
C PRO A 66 -19.05 -7.98 -6.08
N ASP A 67 -19.50 -8.68 -5.04
CA ASP A 67 -20.53 -9.72 -5.24
C ASP A 67 -21.92 -9.05 -5.23
N ALA A 68 -22.45 -8.84 -6.45
CA ALA A 68 -23.85 -8.59 -6.70
C ALA A 68 -24.66 -9.87 -6.45
N GLY A 69 -25.64 -9.80 -5.55
CA GLY A 69 -26.65 -10.82 -5.27
C GLY A 69 -27.91 -10.17 -4.73
#